data_AF-X1M9C8-F1
#
_entry.id   AF-X1M9C8-F1
#
_cell.length_a   1.000
_cell.length_b   1.000
_cell.length_c   1.000
_cell.angle_alpha   90.00
_cell.angle_beta   90.00
_cell.angle_gamma   90.00
#
_symmetry.space_group_name_H-M   'P 1'
#
loop_
_entity.id
_entity.type
_entity.pdbx_description
1 polymer ?
#
loop_
_entity_poly.entity_id
_entity_poly.type
_entity_poly.pdbx_seq_one_letter_code
_entity_poly.pdbx_strand_id
1 'polypeptide(L)'
;NRPPVPPEVPKEFVEDYTEACVVLMDSPKASAALSRRCLQYLLREIAKVNPGNLSNEIQEVIDSNKLPSHLTESIDAVRNIGNFAAHPIKSEKTGEIVPVEPGEAEWNLDVLESLFDFYFVQPAVIKRKREALNKKLINAGKKEMK
;
A
#
# COMPACT_ATOMS: atom_id res chain seq x y z
N ASN A 1 16.41 6.34 6.08
CA ASN A 1 15.92 5.18 6.86
C ASN A 1 14.42 5.35 7.04
N ARG A 2 13.62 4.43 6.49
CA ARG A 2 12.16 4.43 6.62
C ARG A 2 11.74 3.89 8.00
N PRO A 3 10.57 4.26 8.52
CA PRO A 3 10.09 3.75 9.80
C PRO A 3 9.92 2.22 9.76
N PRO A 4 10.00 1.55 10.93
CA PRO A 4 9.76 0.11 10.99
C PRO A 4 8.32 -0.21 10.58
N VAL A 5 8.15 -1.35 9.90
CA VAL A 5 6.81 -1.80 9.47
C VAL A 5 5.95 -2.11 10.70
N PRO A 6 4.71 -1.59 10.77
CA PRO A 6 3.81 -1.88 11.89
C PRO A 6 3.52 -3.39 12.02
N PRO A 7 3.40 -3.93 13.25
CA PRO A 7 3.17 -5.36 13.47
C PRO A 7 1.79 -5.84 12.98
N GLU A 8 0.86 -4.91 12.72
CA GLU A 8 -0.44 -5.21 12.13
C GLU A 8 -0.38 -5.60 10.65
N VAL A 9 0.70 -5.25 9.94
CA VAL A 9 0.86 -5.57 8.52
C VAL A 9 1.23 -7.05 8.34
N PRO A 10 0.50 -7.82 7.50
CA PRO A 10 0.81 -9.22 7.24
C PRO A 10 2.21 -9.41 6.65
N LYS A 11 2.90 -10.48 7.09
CA LYS A 11 4.30 -10.78 6.71
C LYS A 11 4.53 -10.86 5.20
N GLU A 12 3.53 -11.35 4.48
CA GLU A 12 3.52 -11.49 3.02
C GLU A 12 3.69 -10.15 2.28
N PHE A 13 3.32 -9.01 2.89
CA PHE A 13 3.59 -7.67 2.34
C PHE A 13 4.89 -7.07 2.91
N VAL A 14 5.30 -7.48 4.11
CA VAL A 14 6.48 -6.95 4.80
C VAL A 14 7.77 -7.32 4.06
N GLU A 15 7.87 -8.52 3.51
CA GLU A 15 9.08 -9.00 2.84
C GLU A 15 9.46 -8.13 1.64
N ASP A 16 8.56 -8.01 0.65
CA ASP A 16 8.78 -7.20 -0.55
C ASP A 16 9.00 -5.71 -0.22
N TYR A 17 8.21 -5.18 0.73
CA TYR A 17 8.36 -3.79 1.15
C TYR A 17 9.72 -3.53 1.82
N THR A 18 10.16 -4.44 2.69
CA THR A 18 11.44 -4.29 3.40
C THR A 18 12.60 -4.38 2.44
N GLU A 19 12.56 -5.34 1.51
CA GLU A 19 13.58 -5.46 0.47
C GLU A 19 13.64 -4.20 -0.40
N ALA A 20 12.47 -3.67 -0.81
CA ALA A 20 12.39 -2.42 -1.56
C ALA A 20 13.03 -1.24 -0.78
N CYS A 21 12.76 -1.11 0.51
CA CYS A 21 13.36 -0.09 1.37
C CYS A 21 14.89 -0.21 1.45
N VAL A 22 15.40 -1.44 1.53
CA VAL A 22 16.86 -1.71 1.63
C VAL A 22 17.56 -1.28 0.34
N VAL A 23 17.02 -1.65 -0.82
CA VAL A 23 17.68 -1.42 -2.11
C VAL A 23 17.42 -0.02 -2.68
N LEU A 24 16.61 0.82 -2.03
CA LEU A 24 16.23 2.15 -2.53
C LEU A 24 17.43 3.02 -2.91
N MET A 25 18.44 3.09 -2.06
CA MET A 25 19.62 3.93 -2.28
C MET A 25 20.59 3.34 -3.31
N ASP A 26 20.69 2.01 -3.36
CA ASP A 26 21.62 1.32 -4.25
C ASP A 26 21.06 1.14 -5.66
N SER A 27 19.75 0.93 -5.77
CA SER A 27 19.03 0.73 -7.02
C SER A 27 17.56 1.16 -6.87
N PRO A 28 17.25 2.43 -7.16
CA PRO A 28 15.87 2.92 -7.22
C PRO A 28 14.99 2.11 -8.18
N LYS A 29 15.56 1.57 -9.26
CA LYS A 29 14.86 0.70 -10.23
C LYS A 29 14.41 -0.61 -9.60
N ALA A 30 15.29 -1.25 -8.80
CA ALA A 30 14.94 -2.47 -8.08
C ALA A 30 13.90 -2.18 -7.00
N SER A 31 14.07 -1.10 -6.25
CA SER A 31 13.09 -0.65 -5.26
C SER A 31 11.71 -0.43 -5.88
N ALA A 32 11.64 0.28 -7.01
CA ALA A 32 10.39 0.52 -7.71
C ALA A 32 9.73 -0.78 -8.20
N ALA A 33 10.51 -1.73 -8.72
CA ALA A 33 10.00 -3.03 -9.16
C ALA A 33 9.41 -3.84 -7.99
N LEU A 34 10.11 -3.90 -6.86
CA LEU A 34 9.67 -4.57 -5.64
C LEU A 34 8.44 -3.90 -5.01
N SER A 35 8.44 -2.57 -4.91
CA SER A 35 7.30 -1.82 -4.37
C SER A 35 6.05 -1.96 -5.25
N ARG A 36 6.20 -1.98 -6.58
CA ARG A 36 5.07 -2.21 -7.50
C ARG A 36 4.52 -3.63 -7.38
N ARG A 37 5.38 -4.63 -7.18
CA ARG A 37 4.98 -6.02 -6.90
C ARG A 37 4.20 -6.11 -5.59
N CYS A 38 4.72 -5.51 -4.52
CA CYS A 38 4.04 -5.43 -3.23
C CYS A 38 2.68 -4.73 -3.34
N LEU A 39 2.61 -3.61 -4.05
CA LEU A 39 1.37 -2.87 -4.24
C LEU A 39 0.34 -3.73 -4.98
N GLN A 40 0.72 -4.34 -6.09
CA GLN A 40 -0.16 -5.21 -6.86
C GLN A 40 -0.71 -6.36 -6.02
N TYR A 41 0.16 -6.99 -5.23
CA TYR A 41 -0.24 -8.06 -4.33
C TYR A 41 -1.24 -7.58 -3.28
N LEU A 42 -1.01 -6.40 -2.67
CA LEU A 42 -1.96 -5.78 -1.74
C LEU A 42 -3.31 -5.49 -2.42
N LEU A 43 -3.33 -4.95 -3.64
CA LEU A 43 -4.59 -4.65 -4.33
C LEU A 43 -5.40 -5.92 -4.58
N ARG A 44 -4.76 -7.01 -5.01
CA ARG A 44 -5.43 -8.29 -5.26
C ARG A 44 -5.93 -8.95 -3.99
N GLU A 45 -5.11 -9.00 -2.95
CA GLU A 45 -5.47 -9.72 -1.73
C GLU A 45 -6.40 -8.93 -0.82
N ILE A 46 -6.28 -7.60 -0.77
CA ILE A 46 -7.04 -6.78 0.18
C ILE A 46 -8.15 -6.01 -0.52
N ALA A 47 -7.84 -5.29 -1.61
CA ALA A 47 -8.85 -4.53 -2.35
C ALA A 47 -9.74 -5.42 -3.25
N LYS A 48 -9.32 -6.67 -3.48
CA LYS A 48 -10.05 -7.69 -4.28
C LYS A 48 -10.30 -7.25 -5.72
N VAL A 49 -9.32 -6.60 -6.34
CA VAL A 49 -9.34 -6.27 -7.77
C VAL A 49 -9.13 -7.51 -8.63
N ASN A 50 -9.52 -7.42 -9.91
CA ASN A 50 -9.26 -8.50 -10.85
C ASN A 50 -7.78 -8.49 -11.29
N PRO A 51 -7.13 -9.66 -11.39
CA PRO A 51 -5.75 -9.73 -11.84
C PRO A 51 -5.55 -9.17 -13.26
N GLY A 52 -4.60 -8.25 -13.40
CA GLY A 52 -4.21 -7.63 -14.66
C GLY A 52 -2.82 -7.00 -14.57
N ASN A 53 -2.60 -5.91 -15.32
CA ASN A 53 -1.44 -5.05 -15.08
C ASN A 53 -1.73 -4.08 -13.92
N LEU A 54 -0.68 -3.57 -13.27
CA LEU A 54 -0.83 -2.74 -12.08
C LEU A 54 -1.66 -1.47 -12.36
N SER A 55 -1.52 -0.87 -13.55
CA SER A 55 -2.27 0.32 -13.94
C SER A 55 -3.78 0.09 -13.93
N ASN A 56 -4.24 -1.02 -14.49
CA ASN A 56 -5.66 -1.39 -14.54
C ASN A 56 -6.18 -1.74 -13.14
N GLU A 57 -5.36 -2.43 -12.35
CA GLU A 57 -5.71 -2.78 -10.97
C GLU A 57 -5.86 -1.53 -10.09
N ILE A 58 -4.98 -0.53 -10.24
CA ILE A 58 -5.13 0.77 -9.56
C ILE A 58 -6.43 1.46 -10.00
N GLN A 59 -6.74 1.44 -11.31
CA GLN A 59 -7.98 2.03 -11.82
C GLN A 59 -9.22 1.37 -11.19
N GLU A 60 -9.25 0.04 -11.07
CA GLU A 60 -10.35 -0.67 -10.40
C GLU A 60 -10.53 -0.23 -8.93
N VAL A 61 -9.43 0.01 -8.20
CA VAL A 61 -9.50 0.53 -6.83
C VAL A 61 -10.08 1.94 -6.80
N ILE A 62 -9.64 2.81 -7.71
CA ILE A 62 -10.16 4.19 -7.83
C ILE A 62 -11.68 4.15 -8.10
N ASP A 63 -12.10 3.34 -9.07
CA ASP A 63 -13.50 3.21 -9.46
C ASP A 63 -14.38 2.62 -8.34
N SER A 64 -13.78 1.83 -7.43
CA SER A 64 -14.50 1.26 -6.28
C SER A 64 -14.96 2.31 -5.25
N ASN A 65 -14.39 3.52 -5.26
CA ASN A 65 -14.69 4.60 -4.31
C ASN A 65 -14.57 4.19 -2.81
N LYS A 66 -13.78 3.16 -2.50
CA LYS A 66 -13.57 2.67 -1.11
C LYS A 66 -12.42 3.39 -0.39
N LEU A 67 -11.52 4.02 -1.15
CA LEU A 67 -10.41 4.78 -0.60
C LEU A 67 -10.80 6.26 -0.38
N PRO A 68 -10.31 6.89 0.71
CA PRO A 68 -10.33 8.34 0.85
C PRO A 68 -9.61 9.04 -0.31
N SER A 69 -10.03 10.26 -0.64
CA SER A 69 -9.53 11.02 -1.80
C SER A 69 -7.99 11.12 -1.85
N HIS A 70 -7.35 11.41 -0.72
CA HIS A 70 -5.89 11.54 -0.67
C HIS A 70 -5.15 10.23 -1.00
N LEU A 71 -5.71 9.06 -0.63
CA LEU A 71 -5.13 7.76 -1.01
C LEU A 71 -5.40 7.45 -2.47
N THR A 72 -6.60 7.77 -2.97
CA THR A 72 -6.95 7.66 -4.39
C THR A 72 -6.00 8.47 -5.26
N GLU A 73 -5.73 9.73 -4.90
CA GLU A 73 -4.76 10.60 -5.57
C GLU A 73 -3.34 10.01 -5.49
N SER A 74 -2.97 9.44 -4.34
CA SER A 74 -1.64 8.85 -4.14
C SER A 74 -1.40 7.63 -5.04
N ILE A 75 -2.34 6.69 -5.08
CA ILE A 75 -2.24 5.51 -5.94
C ILE A 75 -2.35 5.87 -7.43
N ASP A 76 -3.15 6.88 -7.79
CA ASP A 76 -3.24 7.32 -9.17
C ASP A 76 -1.93 7.93 -9.65
N ALA A 77 -1.20 8.63 -8.79
CA ALA A 77 0.14 9.11 -9.11
C ALA A 77 1.11 7.94 -9.40
N VAL A 78 1.04 6.81 -8.69
CA VAL A 78 1.85 5.61 -9.00
C VAL A 78 1.56 5.12 -10.43
N ARG A 79 0.28 5.06 -10.80
CA ARG A 79 -0.16 4.68 -12.16
C ARG A 79 0.39 5.65 -13.20
N ASN A 80 0.32 6.95 -12.95
CA ASN A 80 0.75 7.96 -13.90
C ASN A 80 2.29 8.02 -14.02
N ILE A 81 3.03 8.04 -12.91
CA ILE A 81 4.50 8.11 -12.93
C ILE A 81 5.09 6.90 -13.66
N GLY A 82 4.58 5.69 -13.41
CA GLY A 82 5.00 4.48 -14.11
C GLY A 82 4.73 4.49 -15.62
N ASN A 83 3.81 5.34 -16.09
CA ASN A 83 3.53 5.57 -17.51
C ASN A 83 4.37 6.72 -18.13
N PHE A 84 4.94 7.60 -17.31
CA PHE A 84 5.67 8.81 -17.73
C PHE A 84 7.21 8.70 -17.64
N ALA A 85 7.76 7.71 -16.94
CA ALA A 85 9.20 7.59 -16.70
C ALA A 85 10.02 7.41 -17.99
N ALA A 86 10.53 8.53 -18.52
CA ALA A 86 11.64 8.76 -19.47
C ALA A 86 11.77 7.93 -20.77
N HIS A 87 11.00 6.86 -20.95
CA HIS A 87 11.03 5.96 -22.09
C HIS A 87 9.61 5.48 -22.42
N PRO A 88 9.27 5.27 -23.69
CA PRO A 88 7.95 4.82 -24.14
C PRO A 88 7.59 3.37 -23.73
N ILE A 89 8.38 2.75 -22.84
CA ILE A 89 8.20 1.38 -22.39
C ILE A 89 7.30 1.41 -21.15
N LYS A 90 6.02 1.07 -21.34
CA LYS A 90 5.12 0.76 -20.24
C LYS A 90 5.62 -0.49 -19.55
N SER A 91 5.70 -0.47 -18.22
CA SER A 91 5.88 -1.70 -17.45
C SER A 91 4.58 -2.50 -17.54
N GLU A 92 4.59 -3.57 -18.34
CA GLU A 92 3.42 -4.45 -18.51
C GLU A 92 3.32 -5.45 -17.35
N LYS A 93 4.46 -5.77 -16.71
CA LYS A 93 4.55 -6.71 -15.60
C LYS A 93 5.25 -6.09 -14.40
N THR A 94 4.65 -6.27 -13.23
CA THR A 94 5.31 -5.95 -11.96
C THR A 94 6.55 -6.82 -11.80
N GLY A 95 7.66 -6.21 -11.38
CA GLY A 95 8.97 -6.88 -11.30
C GLY A 95 9.90 -6.63 -12.50
N GLU A 96 9.42 -6.03 -13.60
CA GLU A 96 10.32 -5.56 -14.66
C GLU A 96 11.20 -4.41 -14.14
N ILE A 97 12.53 -4.59 -14.24
CA ILE A 97 13.48 -3.55 -13.87
C ILE A 97 13.61 -2.59 -15.06
N VAL A 98 12.84 -1.52 -15.02
CA VAL A 98 12.88 -0.44 -15.99
C VAL A 98 13.62 0.78 -15.42
N PRO A 99 14.14 1.70 -16.26
CA PRO A 99 14.60 2.98 -15.77
C PRO A 99 13.51 3.72 -15.00
N VAL A 100 13.83 4.22 -13.81
CA VAL A 100 12.95 5.05 -12.97
C VAL A 100 13.76 6.21 -12.40
N GLU A 101 13.08 7.31 -12.12
CA GLU A 101 13.66 8.40 -11.33
C GLU A 101 13.67 8.01 -9.84
N PRO A 102 14.66 8.42 -9.04
CA PRO A 102 14.71 8.09 -7.61
C PRO A 102 13.43 8.46 -6.85
N GLY A 103 12.84 9.62 -7.17
CA GLY A 103 11.59 10.07 -6.54
C GLY A 103 10.38 9.17 -6.81
N GLU A 104 10.39 8.38 -7.89
CA GLU A 104 9.33 7.40 -8.15
C GLU A 104 9.40 6.22 -7.18
N ALA A 105 10.60 5.70 -6.93
CA ALA A 105 10.80 4.60 -6.00
C ALA A 105 10.42 5.01 -4.58
N GLU A 106 10.74 6.24 -4.19
CA GLU A 106 10.31 6.83 -2.92
C GLU A 106 8.79 6.95 -2.85
N TRP A 107 8.16 7.48 -3.90
CA TRP A 107 6.71 7.64 -3.96
C TRP A 107 5.96 6.32 -3.78
N ASN A 108 6.39 5.26 -4.48
CA ASN A 108 5.74 3.95 -4.35
C ASN A 108 5.76 3.40 -2.92
N LEU A 109 6.87 3.62 -2.21
CA LEU A 109 7.01 3.21 -0.81
C LEU A 109 6.12 4.06 0.12
N ASP A 110 6.02 5.37 -0.12
CA ASP A 110 5.13 6.26 0.66
C ASP A 110 3.65 5.87 0.48
N VAL A 111 3.27 5.50 -0.74
CA VAL A 111 1.93 4.97 -1.04
C VAL A 111 1.69 3.65 -0.31
N LEU A 112 2.65 2.72 -0.30
CA LEU A 112 2.54 1.47 0.43
C LEU A 112 2.37 1.69 1.93
N GLU A 113 3.18 2.58 2.53
CA GLU A 113 3.07 2.94 3.95
C GLU A 113 1.66 3.47 4.28
N SER A 114 1.13 4.35 3.42
CA SER A 114 -0.20 4.93 3.59
C SER A 114 -1.31 3.88 3.45
N LEU A 115 -1.18 2.94 2.52
CA LEU A 115 -2.13 1.83 2.35
C LEU A 115 -2.04 0.81 3.49
N PHE A 116 -0.84 0.54 4.02
CA PHE A 116 -0.67 -0.30 5.20
C PHE A 116 -1.35 0.31 6.42
N ASP A 117 -1.20 1.62 6.61
CA ASP A 117 -1.90 2.33 7.69
C ASP A 117 -3.42 2.18 7.54
N PHE A 118 -3.95 2.47 6.34
CA PHE A 118 -5.38 2.41 6.06
C PHE A 118 -5.99 1.00 6.20
N TYR A 119 -5.36 -0.01 5.60
CA TYR A 119 -5.94 -1.36 5.53
C TYR A 119 -5.67 -2.21 6.77
N PHE A 120 -4.57 -1.98 7.49
CA PHE A 120 -4.15 -2.86 8.58
C PHE A 120 -4.09 -2.13 9.92
N VAL A 121 -3.41 -0.99 9.99
CA VAL A 121 -3.12 -0.32 11.28
C VAL A 121 -4.37 0.36 11.84
N GLN A 122 -5.02 1.24 11.06
CA GLN A 122 -6.20 1.97 11.52
C GLN A 122 -7.33 1.04 11.99
N PRO A 123 -7.71 -0.02 11.24
CA PRO A 123 -8.74 -0.95 11.68
C PRO A 123 -8.37 -1.66 12.98
N ALA A 124 -7.12 -2.10 13.13
CA ALA A 124 -6.64 -2.76 14.34
C ALA A 124 -6.61 -1.81 15.56
N VAL A 125 -6.21 -0.55 15.36
CA VAL A 125 -6.23 0.49 16.39
C VAL A 125 -7.67 0.77 16.83
N ILE A 126 -8.60 0.93 15.89
CA ILE A 126 -10.02 1.17 16.17
C ILE A 126 -10.62 -0.02 16.92
N LYS A 127 -10.33 -1.26 16.49
CA LYS A 127 -10.79 -2.48 17.15
C LYS A 127 -10.31 -2.55 18.60
N ARG A 128 -9.01 -2.34 18.86
CA ARG A 128 -8.44 -2.33 20.22
C ARG A 128 -9.08 -1.27 21.11
N LYS A 129 -9.27 -0.05 20.60
CA LYS A 129 -9.93 1.04 21.34
C LYS A 129 -11.37 0.69 21.69
N ARG A 130 -12.11 0.10 20.74
CA ARG A 130 -13.49 -0.34 20.93
C ARG A 130 -13.59 -1.44 21.98
N GLU A 131 -12.74 -2.46 21.92
CA GLU A 131 -12.68 -3.53 22.92
C GLU A 131 -12.37 -3.01 24.32
N ALA A 132 -11.40 -2.10 24.43
CA ALA A 132 -11.05 -1.47 25.71
C ALA A 132 -12.22 -0.67 26.30
N LEU A 133 -12.99 0.03 25.46
CA LEU A 133 -14.16 0.78 25.90
C LEU A 133 -15.32 -0.14 26.27
N ASN A 134 -15.59 -1.19 25.49
CA ASN A 134 -16.62 -2.19 25.81
C ASN A 134 -16.35 -2.87 27.16
N LYS A 135 -15.09 -3.23 27.45
CA LYS A 135 -14.70 -3.76 28.78
C LYS A 135 -15.08 -2.81 29.92
N LYS A 136 -14.88 -1.50 29.73
CA LYS A 136 -15.29 -0.48 30.72
C LYS A 136 -16.81 -0.37 30.85
N LEU A 137 -17.55 -0.44 29.74
CA LEU A 137 -19.01 -0.38 29.74
C LEU A 137 -19.64 -1.57 30.45
N ILE A 138 -19.16 -2.79 30.16
CA ILE A 138 -19.60 -4.03 30.81
C ILE A 138 -19.38 -3.95 32.33
N ASN A 139 -18.19 -3.53 32.77
CA ASN A 139 -17.87 -3.37 34.18
C ASN A 139 -18.76 -2.32 34.88
N ALA A 140 -19.30 -1.36 34.13
CA ALA A 140 -20.23 -0.35 34.63
C ALA A 140 -21.72 -0.74 34.47
N GLY A 141 -22.02 -2.00 34.08
CA GLY A 141 -23.39 -2.48 33.86
C GLY A 141 -24.09 -1.87 32.63
N LYS A 142 -23.33 -1.25 31.71
CA LYS A 142 -23.84 -0.63 30.50
C LYS A 142 -23.70 -1.56 29.29
N LYS A 143 -24.54 -1.35 28.26
CA LYS A 143 -24.46 -2.08 27.00
C LYS A 143 -23.21 -1.69 26.20
N GLU A 144 -22.70 -2.63 25.41
CA GLU A 144 -21.58 -2.44 24.50
C GLU A 144 -21.90 -1.47 23.36
N MET A 145 -20.85 -0.89 22.76
CA MET A 145 -20.99 -0.08 21.55
C MET A 145 -21.32 -0.94 20.33
N LYS A 146 -22.23 -0.45 19.47
CA LYS A 146 -22.57 -1.03 18.18
C LYS A 146 -21.46 -0.87 17.14
#